data_AF-A0A6A6MLU7-F1
#
_entry.id   AF-A0A6A6MLU7-F1
#
_cell.length_a   1.000
_cell.length_b   1.000
_cell.length_c   1.000
_cell.angle_alpha   90.00
_cell.angle_beta   90.00
_cell.angle_gamma   90.00
#
_symmetry.space_group_name_H-M   'P 1'
#
loop_
_entity.id
_entity.type
_entity.pdbx_description
1 polymer ?
#
loop_
_entity_poly.entity_id
_entity_poly.type
_entity_poly.pdbx_seq_one_letter_code
_entity_poly.pdbx_strand_id
1 'polypeptide(L)'
;MLHRELAELLDEELRRRGTSVIPAGEVFGKWKGLKDEEKDHEIVWPPMVIVMNTRLEQDENDKWIGMGNQELLDYFNGYAAVKSRHSYGPQGHRGMSVLIFESSARGYLEAERLHKHFAEQGTDRNAWDRRRVLFHPGGKRQLYGYIAVKEDLDIFNQHSQGRSKLKYEMRSYQEMVVRQINQMSEDNQQLIWLKSRVDKEQRKTKTLEESLEIVSDKLRKTAEENRIVRQRTQMHHEQSQEELDFQEQFFKDQLKVIHEARDAKEEDFEHLQQKEREKAKQLSANPSNTEEYRRRVEEMEKFIQFQDKEMKDYVAERDRLIKAHEEKFAAMKRRHWEEEFELEKEFDAELTCLMEKYTHPQSAKGSNNV
;
A
#
# COMPACT_ATOMS: atom_id res chain seq x y z
N MET A 1 -18.15 -6.80 41.36
CA MET A 1 -18.71 -6.94 42.72
C MET A 1 -18.48 -5.68 43.56
N LEU A 2 -17.29 -5.07 43.54
CA LEU A 2 -16.94 -3.84 44.28
C LEU A 2 -17.91 -2.64 44.13
N HIS A 3 -18.49 -2.41 42.94
CA HIS A 3 -19.44 -1.30 42.73
C HIS A 3 -20.79 -1.48 43.43
N ARG A 4 -21.18 -2.72 43.74
CA ARG A 4 -22.45 -3.02 44.40
C ARG A 4 -22.33 -2.82 45.91
N GLU A 5 -21.21 -3.26 46.47
CA GLU A 5 -20.89 -3.07 47.89
C GLU A 5 -20.73 -1.58 48.22
N LEU A 6 -20.10 -0.79 47.34
CA LEU A 6 -19.98 0.66 47.52
C LEU A 6 -21.34 1.37 47.52
N ALA A 7 -22.27 0.94 46.65
CA ALA A 7 -23.61 1.51 46.57
C ALA A 7 -24.45 1.20 47.81
N GLU A 8 -24.37 -0.03 48.32
CA GLU A 8 -25.06 -0.45 49.54
C GLU A 8 -24.52 0.29 50.78
N LEU A 9 -23.20 0.54 50.83
CA LEU A 9 -22.56 1.29 51.93
C LEU A 9 -22.94 2.78 51.93
N LEU A 10 -23.06 3.39 50.74
CA LEU A 10 -23.54 4.77 50.57
C LEU A 10 -25.00 4.92 51.00
N ASP A 11 -25.87 3.99 50.63
CA ASP A 11 -27.28 4.00 51.04
C ASP A 11 -27.45 3.87 52.56
N GLU A 12 -26.62 3.03 53.20
CA GLU A 12 -26.62 2.85 54.65
C GLU A 12 -26.10 4.09 55.39
N GLU A 13 -25.09 4.78 54.84
CA GLU A 13 -24.51 6.01 55.41
C GLU A 13 -25.46 7.21 55.30
N LEU A 14 -26.20 7.31 54.17
CA LEU A 14 -27.23 8.33 53.96
C LEU A 14 -28.42 8.17 54.91
N ARG A 15 -28.82 6.92 55.23
CA ARG A 15 -29.87 6.64 56.22
C ARG A 15 -29.46 7.02 57.64
N ARG A 16 -28.21 6.75 58.04
CA ARG A 16 -27.68 7.09 59.37
C ARG A 16 -27.56 8.60 59.61
N ARG A 17 -27.33 9.39 58.56
CA ARG A 17 -27.25 10.86 58.63
C ARG A 17 -28.60 11.58 58.66
N GLY A 18 -29.73 10.88 58.61
CA GLY A 18 -31.06 11.49 58.70
C GLY A 18 -31.46 12.36 57.50
N THR A 19 -30.67 12.35 56.43
CA THR A 19 -31.05 12.92 55.14
C THR A 19 -31.91 11.90 54.41
N SER A 20 -33.23 12.05 54.50
CA SER A 20 -34.17 11.25 53.71
C SER A 20 -33.82 11.39 52.23
N VAL A 21 -33.53 10.28 51.56
CA VAL A 21 -33.46 10.20 50.10
C VAL A 21 -34.85 10.55 49.58
N ILE A 22 -35.02 11.80 49.15
CA ILE A 22 -36.20 12.23 48.41
C ILE A 22 -36.17 11.42 47.11
N PRO A 23 -37.23 10.66 46.77
CA PRO A 23 -37.31 9.99 45.48
C PRO A 23 -37.07 11.02 44.38
N ALA A 24 -36.19 10.71 43.43
CA ALA A 24 -35.96 11.56 42.27
C ALA A 24 -37.29 11.76 41.52
N GLY A 25 -38.00 12.86 41.79
CA GLY A 25 -39.34 13.10 41.26
C GLY A 25 -40.23 14.07 42.05
N GLU A 26 -39.99 14.31 43.34
CA GLU A 26 -40.74 15.36 44.07
C GLU A 26 -40.04 16.72 44.02
N VAL A 27 -40.68 17.62 43.30
CA VAL A 27 -40.13 18.77 42.57
C VAL A 27 -39.98 20.01 43.46
N PHE A 28 -38.78 20.60 43.53
CA PHE A 28 -38.64 22.02 43.87
C PHE A 28 -39.03 22.87 42.64
N GLY A 29 -40.16 23.59 42.76
CA GLY A 29 -40.67 24.53 41.75
C GLY A 29 -41.57 23.88 40.70
N LYS A 30 -42.89 24.06 40.83
CA LYS A 30 -43.85 23.75 39.75
C LYS A 30 -43.77 24.84 38.68
N TRP A 31 -42.76 24.74 37.81
CA TRP A 31 -42.65 25.63 36.65
C TRP A 31 -43.68 25.22 35.60
N LYS A 32 -44.56 26.15 35.23
CA LYS A 32 -45.42 25.96 34.07
C LYS A 32 -44.56 26.13 32.82
N GLY A 33 -44.21 25.01 32.17
CA GLY A 33 -43.52 25.03 30.89
C GLY A 33 -44.34 25.71 29.79
N LEU A 34 -43.69 26.00 28.66
CA LEU A 34 -44.39 26.40 27.44
C LEU A 34 -45.41 25.32 27.07
N LYS A 35 -46.56 25.70 26.52
CA LYS A 35 -47.49 24.71 25.98
C LYS A 35 -46.81 24.07 24.76
N ASP A 36 -46.59 22.75 24.80
CA ASP A 36 -45.98 21.94 23.72
C ASP A 36 -46.80 21.91 22.40
N GLU A 37 -47.83 22.75 22.28
CA GLU A 37 -48.63 22.87 21.08
C GLU A 37 -48.17 24.07 20.24
N GLU A 38 -46.94 24.04 19.71
CA GLU A 38 -46.74 24.67 18.40
C GLU A 38 -47.52 23.81 17.40
N LYS A 39 -48.80 24.15 17.25
CA LYS A 39 -49.63 23.54 16.22
C LYS A 39 -48.97 23.83 14.89
N ASP A 40 -48.65 22.77 14.18
CA ASP A 40 -48.17 22.87 12.82
C ASP A 40 -49.11 23.79 12.02
N HIS A 41 -48.51 24.68 11.24
CA HIS A 41 -49.24 25.69 10.49
C HIS A 41 -48.81 25.66 9.03
N GLU A 42 -49.75 26.02 8.16
CA GLU A 42 -49.50 26.07 6.73
C GLU A 42 -48.69 27.31 6.37
N ILE A 43 -47.62 27.10 5.63
CA ILE A 43 -46.75 28.13 5.07
C ILE A 43 -46.81 28.10 3.55
N VAL A 44 -46.56 29.26 2.94
CA VAL A 44 -46.38 29.38 1.50
C VAL A 44 -45.03 28.76 1.10
N TRP A 45 -45.06 27.94 0.05
CA TRP A 45 -43.87 27.32 -0.54
C TRP A 45 -43.78 27.56 -2.05
N PRO A 46 -42.62 27.96 -2.61
CA PRO A 46 -41.38 28.37 -1.92
C PRO A 46 -41.59 29.55 -0.95
N PRO A 47 -40.69 29.78 0.03
CA PRO A 47 -40.83 30.89 0.96
C PRO A 47 -40.79 32.24 0.22
N MET A 48 -41.76 33.10 0.52
CA MET A 48 -41.94 34.38 -0.17
C MET A 48 -42.16 35.50 0.83
N VAL A 49 -41.57 36.66 0.56
CA VAL A 49 -41.78 37.89 1.33
C VAL A 49 -42.41 38.93 0.42
N ILE A 50 -43.57 39.45 0.84
CA ILE A 50 -44.24 40.57 0.19
C ILE A 50 -43.52 41.85 0.58
N VAL A 51 -43.28 42.73 -0.39
CA VAL A 51 -42.77 44.09 -0.19
C VAL A 51 -43.79 45.08 -0.78
N MET A 52 -44.32 45.95 0.07
CA MET A 52 -45.33 46.96 -0.26
C MET A 52 -44.70 48.34 -0.43
N ASN A 53 -45.48 49.26 -1.01
CA ASN A 53 -45.10 50.65 -1.31
C ASN A 53 -44.01 50.79 -2.40
N THR A 54 -44.07 49.94 -3.42
CA THR A 54 -43.10 49.88 -4.52
C THR A 54 -43.52 50.65 -5.79
N ARG A 55 -44.40 51.65 -5.67
CA ARG A 55 -45.06 52.40 -6.77
C ARG A 55 -44.43 53.77 -7.02
N LEU A 56 -43.55 53.95 -8.01
CA LEU A 56 -42.73 55.16 -8.21
C LEU A 56 -43.53 56.36 -8.72
N GLU A 57 -43.72 56.45 -10.03
CA GLU A 57 -44.33 57.59 -10.75
C GLU A 57 -45.35 57.06 -11.76
N GLN A 58 -46.15 57.94 -12.37
CA GLN A 58 -47.01 57.60 -13.50
C GLN A 58 -46.32 57.94 -14.81
N ASP A 59 -46.47 57.07 -15.81
CA ASP A 59 -45.99 57.31 -17.16
C ASP A 59 -46.91 58.28 -17.93
N GLU A 60 -46.52 58.62 -19.17
CA GLU A 60 -47.28 59.50 -20.07
C GLU A 60 -48.69 58.96 -20.42
N ASN A 61 -48.98 57.70 -20.10
CA ASN A 61 -50.27 57.03 -20.34
C ASN A 61 -51.07 56.83 -19.03
N ASP A 62 -50.75 57.58 -17.97
CA ASP A 62 -51.34 57.48 -16.62
C ASP A 62 -51.17 56.10 -15.95
N LYS A 63 -50.19 55.30 -16.36
CA LYS A 63 -49.90 53.99 -15.76
C LYS A 63 -48.80 54.10 -14.73
N TRP A 64 -49.00 53.46 -13.59
CA TRP A 64 -48.00 53.42 -12.53
C TRP A 64 -46.76 52.61 -12.94
N ILE A 65 -45.59 53.23 -12.83
CA ILE A 65 -44.27 52.60 -12.85
C ILE A 65 -43.90 52.24 -11.40
N GLY A 66 -43.13 51.16 -11.22
CA GLY A 66 -42.66 50.72 -9.91
C GLY A 66 -41.19 50.37 -9.91
N MET A 67 -40.71 49.96 -8.75
CA MET A 67 -39.35 49.43 -8.56
C MET A 67 -39.08 48.27 -9.52
N GLY A 68 -37.86 48.19 -10.05
CA GLY A 68 -37.46 47.11 -10.95
C GLY A 68 -37.18 45.78 -10.23
N ASN A 69 -37.20 44.67 -10.98
CA ASN A 69 -36.89 43.35 -10.44
C ASN A 69 -35.46 43.30 -9.85
N GLN A 70 -34.47 43.76 -10.62
CA GLN A 70 -33.07 43.74 -10.19
C GLN A 70 -32.82 44.74 -9.06
N GLU A 71 -33.42 45.93 -9.15
CA GLU A 71 -33.36 46.96 -8.11
C GLU A 71 -33.87 46.43 -6.75
N LEU A 72 -34.98 45.69 -6.74
CA LEU A 72 -35.51 45.07 -5.52
C LEU A 72 -34.57 44.00 -4.96
N LEU A 73 -33.97 43.18 -5.82
CA LEU A 73 -33.01 42.15 -5.40
C LEU A 73 -31.75 42.79 -4.81
N ASP A 74 -31.21 43.80 -5.48
CA ASP A 74 -30.01 44.51 -5.05
C ASP A 74 -30.25 45.22 -3.71
N TYR A 75 -31.44 45.79 -3.51
CA TYR A 75 -31.83 46.41 -2.24
C TYR A 75 -31.86 45.40 -1.08
N PHE A 76 -32.29 44.16 -1.33
CA PHE A 76 -32.38 43.09 -0.32
C PHE A 76 -31.29 42.02 -0.46
N ASN A 77 -30.15 42.34 -1.06
CA ASN A 77 -29.07 41.38 -1.35
C ASN A 77 -28.56 40.66 -0.07
N GLY A 78 -28.68 41.28 1.11
CA GLY A 78 -28.30 40.69 2.39
C GLY A 78 -29.14 39.48 2.86
N TYR A 79 -30.24 39.15 2.16
CA TYR A 79 -31.18 38.08 2.52
C TYR A 79 -31.20 36.92 1.53
N ALA A 80 -30.29 36.88 0.55
CA ALA A 80 -30.17 35.77 -0.41
C ALA A 80 -31.48 35.41 -1.15
N ALA A 81 -32.32 36.40 -1.47
CA ALA A 81 -33.49 36.19 -2.30
C ALA A 81 -33.07 35.79 -3.73
N VAL A 82 -33.73 34.78 -4.29
CA VAL A 82 -33.34 34.19 -5.59
C VAL A 82 -34.02 34.91 -6.75
N LYS A 83 -35.27 35.35 -6.57
CA LYS A 83 -36.05 36.02 -7.61
C LYS A 83 -36.93 37.11 -7.02
N SER A 84 -37.19 38.14 -7.80
CA SER A 84 -38.18 39.17 -7.51
C SER A 84 -39.29 39.15 -8.57
N ARG A 85 -40.50 39.50 -8.16
CA ARG A 85 -41.64 39.74 -9.06
C ARG A 85 -42.50 40.88 -8.56
N HIS A 86 -43.26 41.48 -9.46
CA HIS A 86 -44.18 42.58 -9.16
C HIS A 86 -45.59 42.27 -9.60
N SER A 87 -46.58 42.82 -8.90
CA SER A 87 -47.99 42.72 -9.29
C SER A 87 -48.33 43.87 -10.24
N TYR A 88 -48.92 43.53 -11.39
CA TYR A 88 -49.38 44.49 -12.39
C TYR A 88 -50.89 44.34 -12.60
N GLY A 89 -51.55 45.45 -12.92
CA GLY A 89 -52.98 45.50 -13.25
C GLY A 89 -53.26 46.46 -14.40
N PRO A 90 -54.55 46.77 -14.67
CA PRO A 90 -54.95 47.64 -15.77
C PRO A 90 -54.31 49.04 -15.75
N GLN A 91 -54.02 49.56 -14.55
CA GLN A 91 -53.38 50.86 -14.30
C GLN A 91 -51.85 50.76 -14.11
N GLY A 92 -51.21 49.69 -14.58
CA GLY A 92 -49.77 49.45 -14.41
C GLY A 92 -49.42 48.79 -13.07
N HIS A 93 -48.29 49.17 -12.49
CA HIS A 93 -47.71 48.57 -11.28
C HIS A 93 -48.61 48.78 -10.05
N ARG A 94 -48.87 47.73 -9.27
CA ARG A 94 -49.82 47.76 -8.14
C ARG A 94 -49.21 48.17 -6.80
N GLY A 95 -47.89 48.40 -6.75
CA GLY A 95 -47.18 48.81 -5.54
C GLY A 95 -46.94 47.66 -4.57
N MET A 96 -46.98 46.43 -5.09
CA MET A 96 -46.78 45.19 -4.38
C MET A 96 -45.76 44.35 -5.16
N SER A 97 -44.69 43.98 -4.49
CA SER A 97 -43.59 43.16 -4.99
C SER A 97 -43.43 41.92 -4.12
N VAL A 98 -42.80 40.88 -4.64
CA VAL A 98 -42.52 39.64 -3.94
C VAL A 98 -41.07 39.26 -4.14
N LEU A 99 -40.39 38.95 -3.04
CA LEU A 99 -39.09 38.27 -3.02
C LEU A 99 -39.34 36.78 -2.82
N ILE A 100 -38.77 35.97 -3.70
CA ILE A 100 -38.88 34.52 -3.71
C ILE A 100 -37.53 33.95 -3.28
N PHE A 101 -37.54 33.16 -2.21
CA PHE A 101 -36.37 32.55 -1.63
C PHE A 101 -36.18 31.13 -2.17
N GLU A 102 -35.02 30.56 -1.87
CA GLU A 102 -34.76 29.15 -2.17
C GLU A 102 -35.82 28.26 -1.50
N SER A 103 -36.29 27.24 -2.22
CA SER A 103 -37.20 26.22 -1.70
C SER A 103 -36.46 25.23 -0.80
N SER A 104 -35.89 25.72 0.30
CA SER A 104 -35.13 24.98 1.31
C SER A 104 -35.45 25.51 2.72
N ALA A 105 -35.22 24.71 3.77
CA ALA A 105 -35.35 25.19 5.14
C ALA A 105 -34.49 26.43 5.42
N ARG A 106 -33.30 26.51 4.81
CA ARG A 106 -32.43 27.70 4.87
C ARG A 106 -33.07 28.92 4.20
N GLY A 107 -33.65 28.75 3.02
CA GLY A 107 -34.37 29.82 2.32
C GLY A 107 -35.55 30.35 3.13
N TYR A 108 -36.25 29.47 3.86
CA TYR A 108 -37.30 29.89 4.79
C TYR A 108 -36.75 30.70 5.97
N LEU A 109 -35.63 30.30 6.57
CA LEU A 109 -35.01 31.04 7.67
C LEU A 109 -34.56 32.45 7.24
N GLU A 110 -34.01 32.61 6.02
CA GLU A 110 -33.67 33.94 5.50
C GLU A 110 -34.91 34.79 5.20
N ALA A 111 -35.99 34.18 4.70
CA ALA A 111 -37.27 34.87 4.52
C ALA A 111 -37.87 35.33 5.87
N GLU A 112 -37.83 34.47 6.88
CA GLU A 112 -38.28 34.78 8.24
C GLU A 112 -37.41 35.88 8.87
N ARG A 113 -36.10 35.84 8.66
CA ARG A 113 -35.16 36.88 9.11
C ARG A 113 -35.51 38.25 8.49
N LEU A 114 -35.84 38.29 7.21
CA LEU A 114 -36.30 39.52 6.55
C LEU A 114 -37.63 40.00 7.14
N HIS A 115 -38.59 39.09 7.34
CA HIS A 115 -39.88 39.40 7.96
C HIS A 115 -39.72 40.00 9.37
N LYS A 116 -38.88 39.39 10.22
CA LYS A 116 -38.57 39.89 11.56
C LYS A 116 -37.91 41.27 11.50
N HIS A 117 -37.02 41.51 10.55
CA HIS A 117 -36.38 42.82 10.40
C HIS A 117 -37.39 43.93 10.07
N PHE A 118 -38.38 43.68 9.21
CA PHE A 118 -39.47 44.64 8.97
C PHE A 118 -40.33 44.86 10.23
N ALA A 119 -40.59 43.81 11.01
CA ALA A 119 -41.32 43.93 12.27
C ALA A 119 -40.57 44.77 13.31
N GLU A 120 -39.27 44.57 13.45
CA GLU A 120 -38.39 45.35 14.35
C GLU A 120 -38.33 46.83 13.95
N GLN A 121 -38.37 47.13 12.66
CA GLN A 121 -38.43 48.50 12.13
C GLN A 121 -39.83 49.13 12.21
N GLY A 122 -40.85 48.38 12.63
CA GLY A 122 -42.23 48.86 12.66
C GLY A 122 -42.84 49.08 11.28
N THR A 123 -42.36 48.33 10.27
CA THR A 123 -42.73 48.41 8.86
C THR A 123 -43.28 47.07 8.37
N ASP A 124 -43.98 46.37 9.27
CA ASP A 124 -44.64 45.09 9.04
C ASP A 124 -46.02 45.23 8.38
N ARG A 125 -46.73 44.09 8.24
CA ARG A 125 -48.11 44.03 7.74
C ARG A 125 -49.04 44.95 8.54
N ASN A 126 -48.96 44.91 9.87
CA ASN A 126 -49.85 45.71 10.73
C ASN A 126 -49.63 47.21 10.54
N ALA A 127 -48.37 47.63 10.38
CA ALA A 127 -48.05 49.02 10.09
C ALA A 127 -48.62 49.46 8.74
N TRP A 128 -48.54 48.61 7.71
CA TRP A 128 -49.15 48.89 6.40
C TRP A 128 -50.68 48.96 6.43
N ASP A 129 -51.34 48.13 7.24
CA ASP A 129 -52.81 48.12 7.28
C ASP A 129 -53.39 49.25 8.13
N ARG A 130 -52.71 49.65 9.21
CA ARG A 130 -53.25 50.61 10.19
C ARG A 130 -52.67 52.02 10.08
N ARG A 131 -51.40 52.18 9.69
CA ARG A 131 -50.69 53.48 9.70
C ARG A 131 -49.72 53.60 8.52
N ARG A 132 -50.28 53.84 7.32
CA ARG A 132 -49.53 53.99 6.06
C ARG A 132 -48.73 55.29 6.05
N VAL A 133 -47.43 55.16 6.27
CA VAL A 133 -46.47 56.25 6.06
C VAL A 133 -45.77 55.99 4.74
N LEU A 134 -46.07 56.81 3.72
CA LEU A 134 -45.53 56.59 2.38
C LEU A 134 -44.05 57.02 2.29
N PHE A 135 -43.67 58.06 3.02
CA PHE A 135 -42.33 58.64 2.98
C PHE A 135 -41.83 58.94 4.39
N HIS A 136 -40.56 58.65 4.62
CA HIS A 136 -39.84 59.09 5.80
C HIS A 136 -39.48 60.59 5.72
N PRO A 137 -39.27 61.25 6.86
CA PRO A 137 -38.69 62.60 6.90
C PRO A 137 -37.41 62.65 6.06
N GLY A 138 -37.36 63.52 5.04
CA GLY A 138 -36.28 63.56 4.05
C GLY A 138 -36.62 62.95 2.69
N GLY A 139 -37.88 62.60 2.43
CA GLY A 139 -38.38 62.25 1.09
C GLY A 139 -38.06 60.84 0.62
N LYS A 140 -37.35 60.04 1.43
CA LYS A 140 -37.09 58.62 1.14
C LYS A 140 -38.37 57.81 1.34
N ARG A 141 -38.65 56.91 0.40
CA ARG A 141 -39.84 56.06 0.49
C ARG A 141 -39.66 54.96 1.52
N GLN A 142 -40.72 54.71 2.30
CA GLN A 142 -40.75 53.62 3.26
C GLN A 142 -41.26 52.34 2.60
N LEU A 143 -40.45 51.29 2.57
CA LEU A 143 -40.92 49.95 2.19
C LEU A 143 -41.49 49.22 3.40
N TYR A 144 -42.52 48.43 3.16
CA TYR A 144 -43.08 47.55 4.19
C TYR A 144 -42.94 46.12 3.72
N GLY A 145 -42.73 45.17 4.63
CA GLY A 145 -42.59 43.79 4.22
C GLY A 145 -42.99 42.78 5.29
N TYR A 146 -43.41 41.62 4.80
CA TYR A 146 -43.88 40.53 5.65
C TYR A 146 -43.87 39.21 4.87
N ILE A 147 -43.78 38.10 5.60
CA ILE A 147 -43.87 36.77 4.99
C ILE A 147 -45.25 36.57 4.37
N ALA A 148 -45.29 36.04 3.16
CA ALA A 148 -46.53 35.88 2.41
C ALA A 148 -47.43 34.82 3.05
N VAL A 149 -48.72 35.14 3.21
CA VAL A 149 -49.77 34.16 3.44
C VAL A 149 -50.58 33.94 2.17
N LYS A 150 -51.43 32.90 2.18
CA LYS A 150 -52.26 32.54 1.03
C LYS A 150 -53.06 33.73 0.48
N GLU A 151 -53.68 34.51 1.36
CA GLU A 151 -54.50 35.66 1.00
C GLU A 151 -53.70 36.75 0.25
N ASP A 152 -52.45 37.01 0.65
CA ASP A 152 -51.61 38.01 0.00
C ASP A 152 -51.28 37.61 -1.43
N LEU A 153 -51.06 36.32 -1.66
CA LEU A 153 -50.72 35.79 -2.99
C LEU A 153 -51.92 35.76 -3.91
N ASP A 154 -53.12 35.58 -3.36
CA ASP A 154 -54.36 35.70 -4.12
C ASP A 154 -54.60 37.16 -4.54
N ILE A 155 -54.32 38.13 -3.66
CA ILE A 155 -54.34 39.56 -3.99
C ILE A 155 -53.27 39.87 -5.05
N PHE A 156 -52.06 39.34 -4.89
CA PHE A 156 -50.96 39.54 -5.84
C PHE A 156 -51.33 39.05 -7.24
N ASN A 157 -51.98 37.89 -7.34
CA ASN A 157 -52.35 37.22 -8.57
C ASN A 157 -53.68 37.69 -9.20
N GLN A 158 -54.42 38.59 -8.55
CA GLN A 158 -55.76 39.03 -8.97
C GLN A 158 -55.89 39.44 -10.45
N HIS A 159 -54.82 40.03 -11.03
CA HIS A 159 -54.78 40.47 -12.43
C HIS A 159 -53.74 39.72 -13.28
N SER A 160 -53.14 38.65 -12.74
CA SER A 160 -52.12 37.86 -13.41
C SER A 160 -52.73 36.67 -14.15
N GLN A 161 -52.63 36.65 -15.48
CA GLN A 161 -53.19 35.58 -16.34
C GLN A 161 -52.08 34.68 -16.90
N GLY A 162 -52.32 33.36 -16.91
CA GLY A 162 -51.43 32.37 -17.52
C GLY A 162 -50.01 32.35 -16.93
N ARG A 163 -49.00 32.70 -17.72
CA ARG A 163 -47.56 32.60 -17.35
C ARG A 163 -47.10 33.65 -16.33
N SER A 164 -47.83 34.75 -16.14
CA SER A 164 -47.49 35.79 -15.18
C SER A 164 -47.97 35.49 -13.76
N LYS A 165 -48.86 34.49 -13.58
CA LYS A 165 -49.35 34.06 -12.28
C LYS A 165 -48.21 33.44 -11.46
N LEU A 166 -48.08 33.89 -10.22
CA LEU A 166 -47.12 33.33 -9.27
C LEU A 166 -47.63 31.96 -8.80
N LYS A 167 -46.79 30.94 -8.97
CA LYS A 167 -47.07 29.57 -8.53
C LYS A 167 -46.60 29.41 -7.09
N TYR A 168 -47.47 28.90 -6.24
CA TYR A 168 -47.16 28.60 -4.84
C TYR A 168 -47.98 27.38 -4.39
N GLU A 169 -47.49 26.72 -3.35
CA GLU A 169 -48.14 25.60 -2.67
C GLU A 169 -48.25 25.91 -1.18
N MET A 170 -49.31 25.44 -0.52
CA MET A 170 -49.37 25.46 0.94
C MET A 170 -48.73 24.17 1.45
N ARG A 171 -47.76 24.31 2.36
CA ARG A 171 -47.01 23.19 2.94
C ARG A 171 -46.95 23.34 4.46
N SER A 172 -46.73 22.24 5.16
CA SER A 172 -46.52 22.23 6.61
C SER A 172 -45.16 22.83 6.98
N TYR A 173 -45.12 23.75 7.96
CA TYR A 173 -43.87 24.29 8.51
C TYR A 173 -43.04 23.19 9.15
N GLN A 174 -43.69 22.33 9.95
CA GLN A 174 -43.03 21.22 10.63
C GLN A 174 -42.36 20.27 9.62
N GLU A 175 -43.04 20.01 8.51
CA GLU A 175 -42.55 19.13 7.46
C GLU A 175 -41.38 19.74 6.67
N MET A 176 -41.53 20.98 6.22
CA MET A 176 -40.60 21.59 5.27
C MET A 176 -39.38 22.23 5.91
N VAL A 177 -39.50 22.66 7.18
CA VAL A 177 -38.44 23.41 7.86
C VAL A 177 -37.89 22.59 9.02
N VAL A 178 -38.75 22.23 9.99
CA VAL A 178 -38.29 21.59 11.23
C VAL A 178 -37.71 20.19 10.96
N ARG A 179 -38.42 19.34 10.21
CA ARG A 179 -37.93 18.00 9.86
C ARG A 179 -36.63 18.06 9.05
N GLN A 180 -36.50 19.00 8.12
CA GLN A 180 -35.27 19.16 7.33
C GLN A 180 -34.09 19.59 8.22
N ILE A 181 -34.30 20.52 9.16
CA ILE A 181 -33.25 20.96 10.10
C ILE A 181 -32.81 19.81 11.01
N ASN A 182 -33.77 19.05 11.55
CA ASN A 182 -33.48 17.89 12.37
C ASN A 182 -32.70 16.82 11.59
N GLN A 183 -33.11 16.51 10.36
CA GLN A 183 -32.39 15.56 9.50
C GLN A 183 -30.95 16.02 9.24
N MET A 184 -30.73 17.29 8.90
CA MET A 184 -29.37 17.83 8.71
C MET A 184 -28.53 17.72 9.99
N SER A 185 -29.14 17.86 11.16
CA SER A 185 -28.43 17.70 12.44
C SER A 185 -28.01 16.25 12.69
N GLU A 186 -28.89 15.29 12.37
CA GLU A 186 -28.60 13.85 12.45
C GLU A 186 -27.52 13.43 11.45
N ASP A 187 -27.63 13.89 10.20
CA ASP A 187 -26.64 13.63 9.15
C ASP A 187 -25.26 14.19 9.53
N ASN A 188 -25.22 15.38 10.14
CA ASN A 188 -23.98 15.96 10.66
C ASN A 188 -23.36 15.13 11.78
N GLN A 189 -24.16 14.53 12.67
CA GLN A 189 -23.66 13.61 13.69
C GLN A 189 -23.08 12.33 13.05
N GLN A 190 -23.75 11.76 12.05
CA GLN A 190 -23.23 10.61 11.31
C GLN A 190 -21.92 10.93 10.59
N LEU A 191 -21.81 12.13 10.01
CA LEU A 191 -20.60 12.60 9.34
C LEU A 191 -19.41 12.66 10.31
N ILE A 192 -19.60 13.15 11.54
CA ILE A 192 -18.56 13.17 12.58
C ILE A 192 -18.08 11.75 12.91
N TRP A 193 -19.01 10.80 13.02
CA TRP A 193 -18.67 9.39 13.26
C TRP A 193 -17.89 8.77 12.10
N LEU A 194 -18.34 9.00 10.87
CA LEU A 194 -17.67 8.51 9.66
C LEU A 194 -16.25 9.07 9.53
N LYS A 195 -16.07 10.37 9.79
CA LYS A 195 -14.76 11.02 9.81
C LYS A 195 -13.83 10.36 10.82
N SER A 196 -14.31 10.15 12.04
CA SER A 196 -13.55 9.48 13.10
C SER A 196 -13.15 8.04 12.74
N ARG A 197 -14.00 7.34 11.99
CA ARG A 197 -13.71 6.00 11.48
C ARG A 197 -12.63 6.01 10.41
N VAL A 198 -12.70 6.94 9.47
CA VAL A 198 -11.67 7.13 8.42
C VAL A 198 -10.31 7.46 9.05
N ASP A 199 -10.27 8.37 10.02
CA ASP A 199 -9.03 8.73 10.72
C ASP A 199 -8.38 7.52 11.41
N LYS A 200 -9.19 6.60 11.97
CA LYS A 200 -8.68 5.36 12.57
C LYS A 200 -8.09 4.41 11.53
N GLU A 201 -8.77 4.22 10.41
CA GLU A 201 -8.27 3.36 9.33
C GLU A 201 -6.97 3.92 8.74
N GLN A 202 -6.90 5.23 8.52
CA GLN A 202 -5.69 5.87 7.99
C GLN A 202 -4.48 5.73 8.93
N ARG A 203 -4.70 5.75 10.25
CA ARG A 203 -3.62 5.45 11.22
C ARG A 203 -3.14 4.00 11.11
N LYS A 204 -4.06 3.04 10.96
CA LYS A 204 -3.71 1.62 10.79
C LYS A 204 -2.91 1.40 9.51
N THR A 205 -3.36 1.97 8.38
CA THR A 205 -2.64 1.83 7.11
C THR A 205 -1.24 2.42 7.20
N LYS A 206 -1.09 3.59 7.85
CA LYS A 206 0.22 4.20 8.07
C LYS A 206 1.15 3.30 8.91
N THR A 207 0.65 2.72 10.00
CA THR A 207 1.46 1.80 10.82
C THR A 207 1.84 0.52 10.07
N LEU A 208 0.96 0.03 9.18
CA LEU A 208 1.26 -1.14 8.35
C LEU A 208 2.33 -0.82 7.32
N GLU A 209 2.24 0.33 6.67
CA GLU A 209 3.23 0.82 5.70
C GLU A 209 4.62 0.95 6.33
N GLU A 210 4.72 1.59 7.51
CA GLU A 210 5.97 1.69 8.27
C GLU A 210 6.53 0.30 8.64
N SER A 211 5.67 -0.64 9.02
CA SER A 211 6.10 -2.02 9.33
C SER A 211 6.60 -2.76 8.08
N LEU A 212 5.96 -2.56 6.93
CA LEU A 212 6.32 -3.17 5.67
C LEU A 212 7.66 -2.65 5.15
N GLU A 213 7.92 -1.35 5.31
CA GLU A 213 9.21 -0.73 5.00
C GLU A 213 10.35 -1.39 5.79
N ILE A 214 10.18 -1.53 7.11
CA ILE A 214 11.17 -2.17 8.00
C ILE A 214 11.44 -3.62 7.59
N VAL A 215 10.39 -4.39 7.29
CA VAL A 215 10.53 -5.80 6.86
C VAL A 215 11.22 -5.90 5.50
N SER A 216 10.87 -5.03 4.56
CA SER A 216 11.47 -5.00 3.22
C SER A 216 12.96 -4.66 3.29
N ASP A 217 13.34 -3.71 4.14
CA ASP A 217 14.73 -3.34 4.38
C ASP A 217 15.54 -4.47 5.00
N LYS A 218 14.97 -5.17 5.98
CA LYS A 218 15.61 -6.35 6.57
C LYS A 218 15.82 -7.43 5.51
N LEU A 219 14.80 -7.72 4.70
CA LEU A 219 14.89 -8.72 3.63
C LEU A 219 15.99 -8.38 2.62
N ARG A 220 16.09 -7.11 2.22
CA ARG A 220 17.14 -6.62 1.32
C ARG A 220 18.54 -6.81 1.91
N LYS A 221 18.73 -6.46 3.19
CA LYS A 221 20.01 -6.67 3.89
C LYS A 221 20.38 -8.15 3.96
N THR A 222 19.45 -9.01 4.36
CA THR A 222 19.67 -10.47 4.43
C THR A 222 19.97 -11.07 3.05
N ALA A 223 19.32 -10.59 1.99
CA ALA A 223 19.61 -11.05 0.63
C ALA A 223 21.03 -10.70 0.18
N GLU A 224 21.50 -9.48 0.48
CA GLU A 224 22.86 -9.04 0.16
C GLU A 224 23.91 -9.78 0.99
N GLU A 225 23.66 -9.99 2.28
CA GLU A 225 24.52 -10.81 3.14
C GLU A 225 24.65 -12.24 2.60
N ASN A 226 23.53 -12.88 2.23
CA ASN A 226 23.54 -14.21 1.62
C ASN A 226 24.31 -14.24 0.29
N ARG A 227 24.20 -13.18 -0.53
CA ARG A 227 24.97 -13.06 -1.77
C ARG A 227 26.47 -13.00 -1.50
N ILE A 228 26.88 -12.18 -0.54
CA ILE A 228 28.29 -12.04 -0.14
C ILE A 228 28.83 -13.38 0.38
N VAL A 229 28.07 -14.09 1.22
CA VAL A 229 28.46 -15.41 1.73
C VAL A 229 28.65 -16.40 0.58
N ARG A 230 27.71 -16.48 -0.37
CA ARG A 230 27.84 -17.35 -1.55
C ARG A 230 29.09 -17.03 -2.38
N GLN A 231 29.35 -15.75 -2.62
CA GLN A 231 30.55 -15.32 -3.36
C GLN A 231 31.84 -15.69 -2.62
N ARG A 232 31.90 -15.52 -1.30
CA ARG A 232 33.06 -15.89 -0.49
C ARG A 232 33.29 -17.40 -0.51
N THR A 233 32.23 -18.21 -0.39
CA THR A 233 32.34 -19.67 -0.48
C THR A 233 32.86 -20.10 -1.85
N GLN A 234 32.36 -19.49 -2.92
CA GLN A 234 32.84 -19.78 -4.29
C GLN A 234 34.33 -19.43 -4.44
N MET A 235 34.74 -18.22 -4.03
CA MET A 235 36.14 -17.80 -4.07
C MET A 235 37.06 -18.75 -3.29
N HIS A 236 36.64 -19.20 -2.10
CA HIS A 236 37.40 -20.17 -1.31
C HIS A 236 37.50 -21.54 -2.00
N HIS A 237 36.43 -21.99 -2.65
CA HIS A 237 36.45 -23.24 -3.40
C HIS A 237 37.40 -23.15 -4.61
N GLU A 238 37.33 -22.06 -5.38
CA GLU A 238 38.22 -21.80 -6.51
C GLU A 238 39.70 -21.75 -6.06
N GLN A 239 40.01 -21.05 -4.97
CA GLN A 239 41.36 -21.03 -4.40
C GLN A 239 41.85 -22.42 -3.98
N SER A 240 40.99 -23.21 -3.32
CA SER A 240 41.33 -24.57 -2.90
C SER A 240 41.58 -25.47 -4.11
N GLN A 241 40.81 -25.29 -5.19
CA GLN A 241 40.99 -26.01 -6.44
C GLN A 241 42.31 -25.63 -7.12
N GLU A 242 42.63 -24.34 -7.21
CA GLU A 242 43.91 -23.88 -7.77
C GLU A 242 45.11 -24.45 -6.98
N GLU A 243 45.03 -24.49 -5.64
CA GLU A 243 46.07 -25.09 -4.80
C GLU A 243 46.26 -26.60 -5.10
N LEU A 244 45.16 -27.35 -5.28
CA LEU A 244 45.21 -28.75 -5.67
C LEU A 244 45.83 -28.96 -7.06
N ASP A 245 45.46 -28.12 -8.04
CA ASP A 245 46.00 -28.17 -9.40
C ASP A 245 47.52 -27.89 -9.39
N PHE A 246 47.98 -26.93 -8.59
CA PHE A 246 49.41 -26.67 -8.42
C PHE A 246 50.17 -27.86 -7.81
N GLN A 247 49.59 -28.53 -6.81
CA GLN A 247 50.18 -29.73 -6.22
C GLN A 247 50.24 -30.89 -7.23
N GLU A 248 49.16 -31.12 -7.97
CA GLU A 248 49.10 -32.16 -8.99
C GLU A 248 50.16 -31.92 -10.08
N GLN A 249 50.27 -30.67 -10.55
CA GLN A 249 51.26 -30.29 -11.56
C GLN A 249 52.70 -30.48 -11.04
N PHE A 250 52.96 -30.11 -9.78
CA PHE A 250 54.27 -30.30 -9.16
C PHE A 250 54.70 -31.79 -9.16
N PHE A 251 53.81 -32.70 -8.78
CA PHE A 251 54.13 -34.14 -8.78
C PHE A 251 54.23 -34.72 -10.20
N LYS A 252 53.40 -34.25 -11.14
CA LYS A 252 53.52 -34.62 -12.56
C LYS A 252 54.89 -34.23 -13.13
N ASP A 253 55.38 -33.04 -12.81
CA ASP A 253 56.68 -32.57 -13.27
C ASP A 253 57.82 -33.39 -12.66
N GLN A 254 57.74 -33.75 -11.36
CA GLN A 254 58.71 -34.65 -10.73
C GLN A 254 58.74 -36.05 -11.39
N LEU A 255 57.56 -36.62 -11.66
CA LEU A 255 57.46 -37.92 -12.35
C LEU A 255 58.03 -37.87 -13.75
N LYS A 256 57.81 -36.76 -14.47
CA LYS A 256 58.37 -36.54 -15.80
C LYS A 256 59.90 -36.58 -15.78
N VAL A 257 60.54 -35.92 -14.82
CA VAL A 257 62.01 -35.97 -14.64
C VAL A 257 62.49 -37.40 -14.39
N ILE A 258 61.77 -38.18 -13.58
CA ILE A 258 62.12 -39.59 -13.32
C ILE A 258 61.98 -40.45 -14.58
N HIS A 259 60.95 -40.21 -15.40
CA HIS A 259 60.76 -40.92 -16.66
C HIS A 259 61.85 -40.58 -17.67
N GLU A 260 62.14 -39.29 -17.89
CA GLU A 260 63.21 -38.84 -18.79
C GLU A 260 64.58 -39.42 -18.37
N ALA A 261 64.88 -39.43 -17.07
CA ALA A 261 66.12 -40.02 -16.55
C ALA A 261 66.17 -41.56 -16.70
N ARG A 262 65.03 -42.23 -16.71
CA ARG A 262 64.93 -43.67 -16.96
C ARG A 262 65.13 -43.98 -18.44
N ASP A 263 64.45 -43.24 -19.31
CA ASP A 263 64.50 -43.42 -20.76
C ASP A 263 65.94 -43.17 -21.27
N ALA A 264 66.61 -42.11 -20.79
CA ALA A 264 68.01 -41.84 -21.14
C ALA A 264 68.96 -42.98 -20.73
N LYS A 265 68.75 -43.60 -19.55
CA LYS A 265 69.55 -44.76 -19.11
C LYS A 265 69.29 -45.99 -19.96
N GLU A 266 68.05 -46.18 -20.41
CA GLU A 266 67.70 -47.28 -21.29
C GLU A 266 68.31 -47.10 -22.69
N GLU A 267 68.28 -45.88 -23.24
CA GLU A 267 68.98 -45.53 -24.48
C GLU A 267 70.50 -45.74 -24.38
N ASP A 268 71.13 -45.31 -23.27
CA ASP A 268 72.56 -45.53 -23.02
C ASP A 268 72.91 -47.03 -22.99
N PHE A 269 72.04 -47.84 -22.37
CA PHE A 269 72.21 -49.30 -22.30
C PHE A 269 72.05 -49.96 -23.68
N GLU A 270 71.05 -49.56 -24.46
CA GLU A 270 70.86 -50.03 -25.84
C GLU A 270 72.07 -49.69 -26.72
N HIS A 271 72.61 -48.49 -26.58
CA HIS A 271 73.80 -48.06 -27.32
C HIS A 271 75.08 -48.82 -26.91
N LEU A 272 75.24 -49.15 -25.63
CA LEU A 272 76.35 -50.00 -25.14
C LEU A 272 76.26 -51.42 -25.72
N GLN A 273 75.08 -52.03 -25.67
CA GLN A 273 74.81 -53.34 -26.26
C GLN A 273 75.12 -53.36 -27.77
N GLN A 274 74.72 -52.32 -28.50
CA GLN A 274 74.98 -52.20 -29.93
C GLN A 274 76.48 -52.07 -30.23
N LYS A 275 77.23 -51.29 -29.45
CA LYS A 275 78.69 -51.18 -29.58
C LYS A 275 79.41 -52.51 -29.34
N GLU A 276 78.96 -53.30 -28.38
CA GLU A 276 79.55 -54.63 -28.13
C GLU A 276 79.29 -55.59 -29.30
N ARG A 277 78.09 -55.56 -29.89
CA ARG A 277 77.77 -56.31 -31.13
C ARG A 277 78.65 -55.90 -32.30
N GLU A 278 78.92 -54.60 -32.46
CA GLU A 278 79.81 -54.09 -33.52
C GLU A 278 81.28 -54.47 -33.29
N LYS A 279 81.77 -54.40 -32.04
CA LYS A 279 83.13 -54.85 -31.70
C LYS A 279 83.34 -56.34 -31.94
N ALA A 280 82.38 -57.19 -31.57
CA ALA A 280 82.42 -58.62 -31.85
C ALA A 280 82.51 -58.87 -33.37
N LYS A 281 81.67 -58.17 -34.17
CA LYS A 281 81.73 -58.24 -35.64
C LYS A 281 83.09 -57.80 -36.19
N GLN A 282 83.69 -56.72 -35.68
CA GLN A 282 85.00 -56.23 -36.15
C GLN A 282 86.16 -57.18 -35.83
N LEU A 283 86.15 -57.82 -34.65
CA LEU A 283 87.17 -58.82 -34.26
C LEU A 283 87.18 -60.06 -35.17
N SER A 284 86.09 -60.31 -35.90
CA SER A 284 85.97 -61.42 -36.86
C SER A 284 86.39 -61.10 -38.30
N ALA A 285 86.64 -59.82 -38.62
CA ALA A 285 86.83 -59.36 -39.99
C ALA A 285 88.27 -59.50 -40.55
N ASN A 286 89.27 -59.82 -39.72
CA ASN A 286 90.68 -59.95 -40.15
C ASN A 286 91.24 -61.38 -39.99
N PRO A 287 91.17 -62.23 -41.04
CA PRO A 287 91.77 -63.56 -41.03
C PRO A 287 93.15 -63.59 -41.71
N SER A 288 94.10 -64.34 -41.13
CA SER A 288 95.42 -64.65 -41.72
C SER A 288 95.47 -66.05 -42.36
N ASN A 289 94.48 -66.93 -42.11
CA ASN A 289 94.44 -68.31 -42.62
C ASN A 289 93.00 -68.89 -42.76
N THR A 290 92.79 -69.81 -43.71
CA THR A 290 91.48 -70.36 -44.16
C THR A 290 90.81 -71.33 -43.16
N GLU A 291 91.59 -72.08 -42.37
CA GLU A 291 91.03 -72.94 -41.30
C GLU A 291 90.65 -72.16 -40.03
N GLU A 292 91.37 -71.08 -39.75
CA GLU A 292 91.05 -70.15 -38.65
C GLU A 292 89.74 -69.40 -38.91
N TYR A 293 89.45 -69.07 -40.18
CA TYR A 293 88.21 -68.43 -40.58
C TYR A 293 86.98 -69.29 -40.24
N ARG A 294 87.03 -70.61 -40.48
CA ARG A 294 85.91 -71.52 -40.18
C ARG A 294 85.64 -71.65 -38.68
N ARG A 295 86.68 -71.81 -37.85
CA ARG A 295 86.53 -71.85 -36.37
C ARG A 295 86.01 -70.53 -35.81
N ARG A 296 86.51 -69.39 -36.29
CA ARG A 296 86.05 -68.06 -35.83
C ARG A 296 84.61 -67.76 -36.25
N VAL A 297 84.17 -68.25 -37.41
CA VAL A 297 82.77 -68.13 -37.83
C VAL A 297 81.85 -69.00 -36.97
N GLU A 298 82.24 -70.24 -36.65
CA GLU A 298 81.47 -71.11 -35.73
C GLU A 298 81.45 -70.57 -34.28
N GLU A 299 82.57 -70.02 -33.80
CA GLU A 299 82.63 -69.34 -32.50
C GLU A 299 81.81 -68.05 -32.49
N MET A 300 81.80 -67.29 -33.59
CA MET A 300 80.94 -66.12 -33.78
C MET A 300 79.46 -66.50 -33.78
N GLU A 301 79.09 -67.58 -34.45
CA GLU A 301 77.70 -68.03 -34.50
C GLU A 301 77.22 -68.51 -33.13
N LYS A 302 78.08 -69.20 -32.36
CA LYS A 302 77.81 -69.52 -30.95
C LYS A 302 77.72 -68.27 -30.08
N PHE A 303 78.56 -67.27 -30.30
CA PHE A 303 78.52 -65.99 -29.58
C PHE A 303 77.24 -65.20 -29.89
N ILE A 304 76.81 -65.13 -31.14
CA ILE A 304 75.55 -64.50 -31.56
C ILE A 304 74.36 -65.24 -30.94
N GLN A 305 74.33 -66.57 -31.00
CA GLN A 305 73.25 -67.35 -30.38
C GLN A 305 73.21 -67.17 -28.85
N PHE A 306 74.38 -67.05 -28.21
CA PHE A 306 74.48 -66.78 -26.77
C PHE A 306 73.97 -65.38 -26.42
N GLN A 307 74.40 -64.34 -27.14
CA GLN A 307 73.91 -62.97 -26.94
C GLN A 307 72.42 -62.80 -27.27
N ASP A 308 71.91 -63.48 -28.29
CA ASP A 308 70.48 -63.46 -28.63
C ASP A 308 69.64 -64.14 -27.54
N LYS A 309 70.19 -65.16 -26.88
CA LYS A 309 69.56 -65.80 -25.73
C LYS A 309 69.55 -64.87 -24.52
N GLU A 310 70.69 -64.25 -24.19
CA GLU A 310 70.77 -63.26 -23.10
C GLU A 310 69.85 -62.06 -23.33
N MET A 311 69.76 -61.56 -24.57
CA MET A 311 68.86 -60.46 -24.93
C MET A 311 67.39 -60.85 -24.77
N LYS A 312 66.99 -62.07 -25.18
CA LYS A 312 65.63 -62.56 -24.98
C LYS A 312 65.28 -62.69 -23.50
N ASP A 313 66.22 -63.19 -22.69
CA ASP A 313 66.04 -63.30 -21.24
C ASP A 313 65.93 -61.91 -20.59
N TYR A 314 66.75 -60.93 -21.01
CA TYR A 314 66.65 -59.54 -20.54
C TYR A 314 65.30 -58.89 -20.87
N VAL A 315 64.83 -59.01 -22.12
CA VAL A 315 63.53 -58.48 -22.54
C VAL A 315 62.40 -59.12 -21.73
N ALA A 316 62.44 -60.45 -21.53
CA ALA A 316 61.44 -61.14 -20.72
C ALA A 316 61.45 -60.68 -19.25
N GLU A 317 62.61 -60.45 -18.65
CA GLU A 317 62.74 -59.90 -17.29
C GLU A 317 62.26 -58.42 -17.21
N ARG A 318 62.56 -57.60 -18.22
CA ARG A 318 62.06 -56.22 -18.35
C ARG A 318 60.53 -56.20 -18.42
N ASP A 319 59.94 -57.04 -19.26
CA ASP A 319 58.49 -57.12 -19.42
C ASP A 319 57.80 -57.58 -18.12
N ARG A 320 58.39 -58.55 -17.41
CA ARG A 320 57.93 -58.95 -16.07
C ARG A 320 58.02 -57.79 -15.07
N LEU A 321 59.10 -57.01 -15.12
CA LEU A 321 59.30 -55.86 -14.23
C LEU A 321 58.28 -54.74 -14.51
N ILE A 322 58.02 -54.42 -15.79
CA ILE A 322 57.02 -53.44 -16.21
C ILE A 322 55.64 -53.89 -15.74
N LYS A 323 55.26 -55.14 -16.00
CA LYS A 323 53.96 -55.68 -15.59
C LYS A 323 53.78 -55.65 -14.07
N ALA A 324 54.80 -56.02 -13.30
CA ALA A 324 54.75 -55.96 -11.84
C ALA A 324 54.65 -54.50 -11.33
N HIS A 325 55.26 -53.54 -12.02
CA HIS A 325 55.13 -52.12 -11.69
C HIS A 325 53.72 -51.60 -12.01
N GLU A 326 53.15 -51.96 -13.15
CA GLU A 326 51.77 -51.63 -13.54
C GLU A 326 50.75 -52.21 -12.55
N GLU A 327 50.90 -53.47 -12.13
CA GLU A 327 50.03 -54.10 -11.14
C GLU A 327 50.10 -53.37 -9.78
N LYS A 328 51.30 -52.97 -9.33
CA LYS A 328 51.47 -52.16 -8.11
C LYS A 328 50.79 -50.79 -8.24
N PHE A 329 50.91 -50.14 -9.39
CA PHE A 329 50.29 -48.84 -9.63
C PHE A 329 48.76 -48.95 -9.70
N ALA A 330 48.23 -49.99 -10.34
CA ALA A 330 46.79 -50.27 -10.38
C ALA A 330 46.23 -50.58 -8.99
N ALA A 331 46.94 -51.36 -8.18
CA ALA A 331 46.55 -51.63 -6.79
C ALA A 331 46.55 -50.35 -5.93
N MET A 332 47.52 -49.45 -6.14
CA MET A 332 47.55 -48.15 -5.49
C MET A 332 46.35 -47.27 -5.90
N LYS A 333 46.07 -47.13 -7.19
CA LYS A 333 44.90 -46.37 -7.69
C LYS A 333 43.58 -46.89 -7.14
N ARG A 334 43.42 -48.22 -7.02
CA ARG A 334 42.21 -48.81 -6.45
C ARG A 334 41.98 -48.38 -5.00
N ARG A 335 43.05 -48.42 -4.17
CA ARG A 335 42.97 -47.95 -2.78
C ARG A 335 42.61 -46.47 -2.70
N HIS A 336 43.20 -45.64 -3.56
CA HIS A 336 42.87 -44.21 -3.64
C HIS A 336 41.38 -43.98 -3.95
N TRP A 337 40.82 -44.68 -4.93
CA TRP A 337 39.39 -44.56 -5.24
C TRP A 337 38.48 -45.05 -4.11
N GLU A 338 38.88 -46.09 -3.39
CA GLU A 338 38.16 -46.55 -2.20
C GLU A 338 38.18 -45.50 -1.08
N GLU A 339 39.33 -44.85 -0.86
CA GLU A 339 39.49 -43.77 0.12
C GLU A 339 38.66 -42.52 -0.26
N GLU A 340 38.69 -42.09 -1.53
CA GLU A 340 37.86 -40.99 -2.04
C GLU A 340 36.36 -41.28 -1.87
N PHE A 341 35.94 -42.51 -2.16
CA PHE A 341 34.54 -42.91 -2.04
C PHE A 341 34.03 -42.85 -0.59
N GLU A 342 34.82 -43.33 0.37
CA GLU A 342 34.42 -43.27 1.79
C GLU A 342 34.41 -41.82 2.32
N LEU A 343 35.34 -40.96 1.88
CA LEU A 343 35.33 -39.54 2.23
C LEU A 343 34.08 -38.81 1.76
N GLU A 344 33.64 -39.04 0.52
CA GLU A 344 32.42 -38.42 -0.01
C GLU A 344 31.18 -38.87 0.76
N LYS A 345 31.13 -40.16 1.10
CA LYS A 345 30.05 -40.76 1.89
C LYS A 345 29.99 -40.22 3.32
N GLU A 346 31.14 -39.97 3.96
CA GLU A 346 31.21 -39.28 5.26
C GLU A 346 30.71 -37.84 5.15
N PHE A 347 31.13 -37.09 4.14
CA PHE A 347 30.68 -35.72 3.91
C PHE A 347 29.17 -35.64 3.67
N ASP A 348 28.60 -36.52 2.84
CA ASP A 348 27.16 -36.58 2.59
C ASP A 348 26.35 -36.85 3.88
N ALA A 349 26.86 -37.73 4.75
CA ALA A 349 26.23 -38.01 6.05
C ALA A 349 26.27 -36.77 6.97
N GLU A 350 27.41 -36.08 7.03
CA GLU A 350 27.54 -34.83 7.80
C GLU A 350 26.65 -33.71 7.26
N LEU A 351 26.58 -33.56 5.92
CA LEU A 351 25.75 -32.58 5.26
C LEU A 351 24.26 -32.84 5.52
N THR A 352 23.83 -34.11 5.46
CA THR A 352 22.46 -34.52 5.78
C THR A 352 22.11 -34.15 7.23
N CYS A 353 22.99 -34.46 8.19
CA CYS A 353 22.82 -34.11 9.60
C CYS A 353 22.74 -32.57 9.80
N LEU A 354 23.56 -31.81 9.06
CA LEU A 354 23.54 -30.35 9.07
C LEU A 354 22.21 -29.81 8.54
N MET A 355 21.71 -30.34 7.43
CA MET A 355 20.42 -29.95 6.84
C MET A 355 19.27 -30.21 7.81
N GLU A 356 19.25 -31.37 8.47
CA GLU A 356 18.24 -31.72 9.49
C GLU A 356 18.24 -30.73 10.67
N LYS A 357 19.42 -30.30 11.14
CA LYS A 357 19.55 -29.34 12.25
C LYS A 357 18.88 -28.00 11.99
N TYR A 358 18.96 -27.50 10.75
CA TYR A 358 18.39 -26.22 10.35
C TYR A 358 16.99 -26.33 9.75
N THR A 359 16.49 -27.55 9.56
CA THR A 359 15.10 -27.81 9.19
C THR A 359 14.24 -27.85 10.46
N HIS A 360 13.89 -26.69 11.03
CA HIS A 360 12.91 -26.60 12.13
C HIS A 360 11.48 -26.34 11.61
N PRO A 361 10.42 -26.84 12.29
CA PRO A 361 9.03 -26.77 11.83
C PRO A 361 8.43 -25.37 12.02
N GLN A 362 8.69 -24.45 11.08
CA GLN A 362 8.07 -23.11 11.04
C GLN A 362 6.70 -23.09 10.33
N SER A 363 5.80 -24.04 10.61
CA SER A 363 4.43 -24.01 10.10
C SER A 363 3.31 -24.26 11.13
N ALA A 364 3.62 -24.40 12.42
CA ALA A 364 2.62 -24.80 13.43
C ALA A 364 2.16 -23.71 14.42
N LYS A 365 2.44 -22.41 14.17
CA LYS A 365 1.91 -21.31 15.01
C LYS A 365 1.44 -20.13 14.17
N GLY A 366 0.32 -20.32 13.49
CA GLY A 366 -0.34 -19.26 12.72
C GLY A 366 -1.80 -19.58 12.41
N SER A 367 -2.48 -20.35 13.25
CA SER A 367 -3.90 -20.65 13.10
C SER A 367 -4.46 -21.13 14.42
N ASN A 368 -4.79 -20.18 15.30
CA ASN A 368 -5.88 -20.27 16.27
C ASN A 368 -5.92 -18.96 17.05
N ASN A 369 -6.82 -18.07 16.66
CA ASN A 369 -7.73 -17.45 17.60
C ASN A 369 -9.01 -17.05 16.87
N VAL A 370 -10.09 -17.64 17.39
CA VAL A 370 -11.51 -17.37 17.15
C VAL A 370 -11.86 -15.96 17.63
#